data_AF-A0A2S0K0F7-F1
#
_entry.id   AF-A0A2S0K0F7-F1
#
_cell.length_a   1.000
_cell.length_b   1.000
_cell.length_c   1.000
_cell.angle_alpha   90.00
_cell.angle_beta   90.00
_cell.angle_gamma   90.00
#
_symmetry.space_group_name_H-M   'P 1'
#
loop_
_entity.id
_entity.type
_entity.pdbx_description
1 polymer ?
#
loop_
_entity_poly.entity_id
_entity_poly.type
_entity_poly.pdbx_seq_one_letter_code
_entity_poly.pdbx_strand_id
1 'polypeptide(L)' 'MKKMIFAVVPLVLGIILLIASKFAPVTVQENGMIDEPYFFLTPVGALLIFVGVVALIITIISNAKKASQ' A
#
# COMPACT_ATOMS: atom_id res chain seq x y z
N MET A 1 10.68 -7.15 -16.94
CA MET A 1 9.21 -7.08 -16.71
C MET A 1 8.79 -7.66 -15.37
N LYS A 2 9.07 -8.94 -15.05
CA LYS A 2 8.64 -9.58 -13.78
C LYS A 2 8.95 -8.77 -12.51
N LYS A 3 10.17 -8.21 -12.37
CA LYS A 3 10.59 -7.41 -11.20
C LYS A 3 9.77 -6.13 -10.99
N MET A 4 9.29 -5.53 -12.06
CA MET A 4 8.52 -4.29 -12.01
C MET A 4 7.09 -4.54 -11.54
N ILE A 5 6.52 -5.71 -11.87
CA ILE A 5 5.20 -6.14 -11.38
C ILE A 5 5.20 -6.24 -9.85
N PHE A 6 6.26 -6.80 -9.25
CA PHE A 6 6.41 -6.89 -7.79
C PHE A 6 6.54 -5.53 -7.09
N ALA A 7 6.92 -4.46 -7.81
CA ALA A 7 6.96 -3.10 -7.26
C ALA A 7 5.62 -2.38 -7.45
N VAL A 8 5.00 -2.51 -8.64
CA VAL A 8 3.80 -1.76 -9.02
C VAL A 8 2.53 -2.32 -8.37
N VAL A 9 2.39 -3.65 -8.30
CA VAL A 9 1.19 -4.30 -7.72
C VAL A 9 0.92 -3.88 -6.27
N PRO A 10 1.89 -3.96 -5.33
CA PRO A 10 1.65 -3.52 -3.95
C PRO A 10 1.39 -2.00 -3.87
N LEU A 11 2.03 -1.18 -4.72
CA LEU A 11 1.76 0.26 -4.77
C LEU A 11 0.31 0.57 -5.14
N VAL A 12 -0.18 -0.04 -6.23
CA VAL A 12 -1.57 0.15 -6.69
C VAL A 12 -2.56 -0.40 -5.68
N LEU A 13 -2.32 -1.59 -5.14
CA LEU A 13 -3.16 -2.17 -4.09
C LEU A 13 -3.20 -1.28 -2.85
N GLY A 14 -2.05 -0.78 -2.38
CA GLY A 14 -1.98 0.08 -1.21
C GLY A 14 -2.74 1.38 -1.40
N ILE A 15 -2.65 2.01 -2.57
CA ILE A 15 -3.46 3.20 -2.92
C ILE A 15 -4.95 2.87 -2.89
N ILE A 16 -5.37 1.74 -3.49
CA ILE A 16 -6.77 1.31 -3.47
C ILE A 16 -7.28 1.11 -2.04
N LEU A 17 -6.47 0.50 -1.16
CA LEU A 17 -6.86 0.30 0.25
C LEU A 17 -7.00 1.63 1.01
N LEU A 18 -6.11 2.60 0.76
CA LEU A 18 -6.22 3.94 1.37
C LEU A 18 -7.42 4.72 0.85
N ILE A 19 -7.76 4.57 -0.43
CA ILE A 19 -8.98 5.16 -0.99
C ILE A 19 -10.20 4.49 -0.35
N ALA A 20 -10.24 3.15 -0.31
CA ALA A 20 -11.33 2.39 0.29
C ALA A 20 -11.55 2.74 1.76
N SER A 21 -10.48 3.01 2.53
CA SER A 21 -10.63 3.40 3.94
C SER A 21 -11.36 4.73 4.13
N LYS A 22 -11.39 5.61 3.13
CA LYS A 22 -12.16 6.87 3.19
C LYS A 22 -13.66 6.68 3.04
N PHE A 23 -14.09 5.54 2.49
CA PHE A 23 -15.49 5.20 2.30
C PHE A 23 -15.97 4.11 3.27
N ALA A 24 -15.10 3.66 4.17
CA ALA A 24 -15.45 2.65 5.16
C ALA A 24 -16.45 3.22 6.17
N PRO A 25 -17.50 2.45 6.55
CA PRO A 25 -18.44 2.89 7.57
C PRO A 25 -17.75 3.00 8.92
N VAL A 26 -18.08 4.08 9.64
CA VAL A 26 -17.68 4.30 11.03
C VAL A 26 -18.96 4.60 11.80
N THR A 27 -19.21 3.86 12.87
CA THR A 27 -20.38 4.09 13.73
C THR A 27 -19.97 4.18 15.19
N VAL A 28 -20.80 4.85 15.99
CA VAL A 28 -20.62 4.91 17.45
C VAL A 28 -21.67 4.00 18.06
N GLN A 29 -21.22 3.02 18.84
CA GLN A 29 -22.08 2.07 19.54
C GLN A 29 -22.75 2.75 20.75
N GLU A 30 -23.80 2.14 21.29
CA GLU A 30 -24.54 2.66 22.46
C GLU A 30 -23.66 2.84 23.70
N ASN A 31 -22.58 2.06 23.83
CA ASN A 31 -21.59 2.18 24.89
C ASN A 31 -20.55 3.29 24.66
N GLY A 32 -20.71 4.08 23.60
CA GLY A 32 -19.79 5.17 23.22
C GLY A 32 -18.51 4.71 22.50
N MET A 33 -18.35 3.42 22.23
CA MET A 33 -17.19 2.89 21.49
C MET A 33 -17.36 3.11 19.99
N ILE A 34 -16.24 3.37 19.32
CA ILE A 34 -16.18 3.43 17.86
C ILE A 34 -16.16 2.01 17.31
N ASP A 35 -17.09 1.70 16.41
CA ASP A 35 -17.04 0.53 15.54
C ASP A 35 -16.49 0.94 14.17
N GLU A 36 -15.28 0.47 13.87
CA GLU A 36 -14.57 0.69 12.62
C GLU A 36 -14.05 -0.64 12.07
N PRO A 37 -14.92 -1.47 11.45
CA PRO A 37 -14.60 -2.84 11.07
C PRO A 37 -13.47 -2.95 10.05
N TYR A 38 -13.19 -1.88 9.31
CA TYR A 38 -12.16 -1.81 8.27
C TYR A 38 -10.97 -0.93 8.64
N PHE A 39 -10.74 -0.68 9.94
CA PHE A 39 -9.59 0.10 10.42
C PHE A 39 -8.25 -0.37 9.83
N PHE A 40 -8.11 -1.68 9.56
CA PHE A 40 -6.93 -2.30 8.99
C PHE A 40 -6.55 -1.81 7.58
N LEU A 41 -7.50 -1.24 6.82
CA LEU A 41 -7.23 -0.76 5.45
C LEU A 41 -6.15 0.32 5.43
N THR A 42 -6.12 1.19 6.44
CA THR A 42 -5.13 2.28 6.54
C THR A 42 -3.71 1.76 6.80
N PRO A 43 -3.42 0.99 7.87
CA PRO A 43 -2.07 0.48 8.12
C PRO A 43 -1.61 -0.51 7.05
N VAL A 44 -2.49 -1.38 6.52
CA VAL A 44 -2.14 -2.31 5.44
C VAL A 44 -1.87 -1.55 4.13
N GLY A 45 -2.70 -0.56 3.79
CA GLY A 45 -2.48 0.28 2.62
C GLY A 45 -1.15 1.02 2.66
N ALA A 46 -0.81 1.62 3.80
CA ALA A 46 0.48 2.27 4.02
C ALA A 46 1.66 1.30 3.90
N LEU A 47 1.54 0.10 4.48
CA LEU A 47 2.58 -0.93 4.39
C LEU A 47 2.82 -1.37 2.94
N LEU A 48 1.76 -1.59 2.16
CA LEU A 48 1.88 -1.98 0.75
C LEU A 48 2.52 -0.88 -0.11
N ILE A 49 2.17 0.38 0.13
CA ILE A 49 2.82 1.52 -0.53
C ILE A 49 4.31 1.54 -0.18
N PHE A 50 4.66 1.42 1.10
CA PHE A 50 6.05 1.39 1.55
C PHE A 50 6.86 0.28 0.86
N VAL A 51 6.34 -0.95 0.87
CA VAL A 51 6.98 -2.10 0.21
C VAL A 51 7.13 -1.87 -1.30
N GLY A 52 6.09 -1.35 -1.97
CA GLY A 52 6.13 -1.05 -3.40
C GLY A 52 7.16 0.02 -3.76
N VAL A 53 7.27 1.09 -2.96
CA VAL A 53 8.28 2.15 -3.13
C VAL A 53 9.70 1.59 -2.95
N VAL A 54 9.94 0.81 -1.90
CA VAL A 54 11.26 0.17 -1.66
C VAL A 54 11.63 -0.76 -2.82
N ALA A 55 10.69 -1.60 -3.27
CA ALA A 55 10.92 -2.50 -4.40
C ALA A 55 11.19 -1.75 -5.72
N LEU A 56 10.52 -0.61 -5.93
CA LEU A 56 10.73 0.26 -7.08
C LEU A 56 12.14 0.86 -7.07
N ILE A 57 12.57 1.42 -5.93
CA ILE A 57 13.91 2.00 -5.74
C ILE A 57 14.98 0.94 -6.02
N ILE A 58 14.85 -0.26 -5.42
CA ILE A 58 15.79 -1.37 -5.64
C ILE A 58 15.86 -1.75 -7.12
N THR A 59 14.71 -1.79 -7.80
CA THR A 59 14.64 -2.13 -9.24
C THR A 59 15.32 -1.07 -10.10
N ILE A 60 15.11 0.22 -9.81
CA ILE A 60 15.75 1.33 -10.52
C ILE A 60 17.27 1.26 -10.36
N ILE A 61 17.76 1.15 -9.11
CA ILE A 61 19.20 1.06 -8.82
C ILE A 61 19.82 -0.17 -9.51
N SER A 62 19.15 -1.32 -9.43
CA SER A 62 19.63 -2.56 -10.05
C SER A 62 19.72 -2.46 -11.57
N ASN A 63 18.78 -1.77 -12.21
CA ASN A 63 18.78 -1.58 -13.66
C ASN A 63 19.82 -0.53 -14.08
N ALA A 64 19.99 0.55 -13.31
CA ALA A 64 21.03 1.56 -13.56
C ALA A 64 22.43 0.94 -13.51
N LYS A 65 22.71 0.10 -12.50
CA LYS A 65 23.99 -0.61 -12.39
C LYS A 65 24.26 -1.56 -13.57
N LYS A 66 23.22 -2.19 -14.11
CA LYS A 66 23.33 -3.04 -15.31
C LYS A 66 23.58 -2.25 -16.59
N ALA A 67 23.06 -1.03 -16.69
CA ALA A 67 23.26 -0.19 -17.86
C ALA A 67 24.65 0.46 -17.90
N SER A 68 25.34 0.54 -16.77
CA SER A 68 26.71 1.07 -16.64
C SER A 68 27.83 0.03 -16.76
N GLN A 69 27.48 -1.27 -16.87
CA GLN A 69 28.43 -2.36 -17.18
C GLN A 69 28.32 -2.75 -18.65
#